data_AF-A0A2E5VVK5-F1
#
_entry.id   AF-A0A2E5VVK5-F1
#
_cell.length_a   1.000
_cell.length_b   1.000
_cell.length_c   1.000
_cell.angle_alpha   90.00
_cell.angle_beta   90.00
_cell.angle_gamma   90.00
#
_symmetry.space_group_name_H-M   'P 1'
#
loop_
_entity.id
_entity.type
_entity.pdbx_description
1 polymer ?
#
loop_
_entity_poly.entity_id
_entity_poly.type
_entity_poly.pdbx_seq_one_letter_code
_entity_poly.pdbx_strand_id
1 'polypeptide(L)'
;MMRSVFGSNFTGDLNLHAKMRFYHKKTASKEVAASWGAAIHRRYPATAITGKYSQAIDVFDGLDTDSTSAKRVGSLNEMNGEEGLPELDVEDVTKKSGRHLYGHAFVVFSSRSTNPSGRGKVGWSAGVKVSNAFMSRDNLINSSVNVGNKNYRLEWNKNAKYKIPYRIWAGIEYDLRKDLKFLAIAWIDNGYKTMSVRNTARDYFGSDDTAIFSIDSPRGNPSLIDFDFGMQYAVSETFRLGIHFQQPYLDFYWEFFEF
;
A
#
# COMPACT_ATOMS: atom_id res chain seq x y z
N MET A 1 18.47 10.97 -7.39
CA MET A 1 18.51 10.87 -5.91
C MET A 1 18.10 9.47 -5.52
N MET A 2 18.88 8.84 -4.64
CA MET A 2 18.59 7.51 -4.07
C MET A 2 18.11 7.69 -2.63
N ARG A 3 17.04 7.01 -2.23
CA ARG A 3 16.52 7.07 -0.85
C ARG A 3 16.13 5.68 -0.33
N SER A 4 16.03 5.59 0.99
CA SER A 4 15.45 4.45 1.70
C SER A 4 14.21 4.90 2.50
N VAL A 5 13.27 3.99 2.72
CA VAL A 5 12.03 4.21 3.48
C VAL A 5 12.20 3.68 4.89
N PHE A 6 11.98 4.56 5.87
CA PHE A 6 12.27 4.34 7.29
C PHE A 6 11.50 3.16 7.90
N GLY A 7 10.18 3.05 7.70
CA GLY A 7 9.36 1.97 8.31
C GLY A 7 9.81 0.56 7.90
N SER A 8 10.13 0.37 6.62
CA SER A 8 10.62 -0.91 6.08
C SER A 8 12.02 -1.29 6.62
N ASN A 9 12.82 -0.33 7.07
CA ASN A 9 14.12 -0.63 7.69
C ASN A 9 13.99 -1.24 9.09
N PHE A 10 12.91 -0.95 9.84
CA PHE A 10 12.66 -1.56 11.15
C PHE A 10 12.34 -3.05 11.06
N THR A 11 11.83 -3.50 9.92
CA THR A 11 11.58 -4.93 9.65
C THR A 11 12.78 -5.63 9.00
N GLY A 12 13.93 -4.94 8.89
CA GLY A 12 15.16 -5.47 8.30
C GLY A 12 15.13 -5.57 6.77
N ASP A 13 14.17 -4.89 6.11
CA ASP A 13 14.09 -4.78 4.66
C ASP A 13 14.93 -3.60 4.17
N LEU A 14 16.10 -3.92 3.62
CA LEU A 14 16.90 -2.93 2.89
C LEU A 14 16.20 -2.63 1.56
N ASN A 15 15.60 -1.45 1.49
CA ASN A 15 14.97 -0.94 0.28
C ASN A 15 15.81 0.18 -0.34
N LEU A 16 15.89 0.17 -1.66
CA LEU A 16 16.61 1.17 -2.45
C LEU A 16 15.67 1.76 -3.49
N HIS A 17 15.44 3.07 -3.41
CA HIS A 17 14.59 3.81 -4.34
C HIS A 17 15.44 4.75 -5.19
N ALA A 18 15.57 4.45 -6.48
CA ALA A 18 16.19 5.33 -7.45
C ALA A 18 15.11 6.20 -8.12
N LYS A 19 15.34 7.51 -8.18
CA LYS A 19 14.47 8.48 -8.87
C LYS A 19 15.28 9.35 -9.82
N MET A 20 14.81 9.43 -11.06
CA MET A 20 15.33 10.28 -12.13
C MET A 20 14.28 11.33 -12.50
N ARG A 21 14.64 12.61 -12.43
CA ARG A 21 13.82 13.70 -12.97
C ARG A 21 14.21 13.90 -14.43
N PHE A 22 13.29 13.67 -15.35
CA PHE A 22 13.56 13.81 -16.79
C PHE A 22 12.94 15.08 -17.39
N TYR A 23 12.01 15.71 -16.67
CA TYR A 23 11.46 17.01 -17.05
C TYR A 23 11.43 17.93 -15.84
N HIS A 24 11.89 19.15 -16.02
CA HIS A 24 11.81 20.21 -15.02
C HIS A 24 11.76 21.56 -15.71
N LYS A 25 10.72 22.35 -15.41
CA LYS A 25 10.61 23.74 -15.85
C LYS A 25 10.18 24.59 -14.67
N LYS A 26 10.96 25.62 -14.36
CA LYS A 26 10.70 26.54 -13.26
C LYS A 26 10.72 27.98 -13.76
N THR A 27 9.70 28.74 -13.39
CA THR A 27 9.59 30.20 -13.51
C THR A 27 9.42 30.80 -12.12
N ALA A 28 9.32 32.12 -12.02
CA ALA A 28 9.08 32.81 -10.74
C ALA A 28 7.78 32.34 -10.06
N SER A 29 6.75 32.04 -10.85
CA SER A 29 5.40 31.72 -10.37
C SER A 29 4.96 30.28 -10.55
N LYS A 30 5.69 29.46 -11.33
CA LYS A 30 5.27 28.09 -11.64
C LYS A 30 6.47 27.14 -11.75
N GLU A 31 6.28 25.93 -11.25
CA GLU A 31 7.23 24.84 -11.33
C GLU A 31 6.50 23.57 -11.79
N VAL A 32 7.03 22.92 -12.82
CA VAL A 32 6.50 21.66 -13.35
C VAL A 32 7.64 20.66 -13.40
N ALA A 33 7.39 19.43 -12.97
CA ALA A 33 8.37 18.36 -13.00
C ALA A 33 7.72 17.03 -13.36
N ALA A 34 8.46 16.22 -14.12
CA ALA A 34 8.16 14.81 -14.32
C ALA A 34 9.36 13.96 -13.89
N SER A 35 9.07 12.85 -13.23
CA SER A 35 10.08 11.92 -12.76
C SER A 35 9.61 10.49 -12.96
N TRP A 36 10.55 9.61 -13.27
CA TRP A 36 10.35 8.18 -13.12
C TRP A 36 11.27 7.66 -12.03
N GLY A 37 10.92 6.51 -11.47
CA GLY A 37 11.75 5.85 -10.49
C GLY A 37 11.43 4.38 -10.39
N ALA A 38 12.35 3.66 -9.77
CA ALA A 38 12.21 2.27 -9.45
C ALA A 38 12.73 2.03 -8.03
N ALA A 39 12.13 1.06 -7.36
CA ALA A 39 12.54 0.63 -6.06
C ALA A 39 12.68 -0.88 -6.03
N ILE A 40 13.68 -1.35 -5.30
CA ILE A 40 13.92 -2.76 -5.05
C ILE A 40 14.02 -2.95 -3.54
N HIS A 41 13.39 -4.02 -3.07
CA HIS A 41 13.37 -4.42 -1.68
C HIS A 41 14.09 -5.77 -1.56
N ARG A 42 15.09 -5.84 -0.67
CA ARG A 42 15.89 -7.05 -0.48
C ARG A 42 15.13 -8.13 0.30
N ARG A 43 14.33 -7.72 1.28
CA ARG A 43 13.64 -8.63 2.23
C ARG A 43 12.22 -8.14 2.50
N TYR A 44 11.48 -7.81 1.44
CA TYR A 44 10.07 -7.51 1.57
C TYR A 44 9.31 -8.77 2.02
N PRO A 45 8.52 -8.72 3.10
CA PRO A 45 7.85 -9.90 3.63
C PRO A 45 6.76 -10.39 2.65
N ALA A 46 6.74 -11.70 2.38
CA ALA A 46 5.70 -12.29 1.53
C ALA A 46 4.29 -12.12 2.13
N THR A 47 4.19 -12.09 3.46
CA THR A 47 2.97 -11.81 4.19
C THR A 47 2.40 -10.43 3.84
N ALA A 48 3.23 -9.40 3.62
CA ALA A 48 2.74 -8.09 3.18
C ALA A 48 2.07 -8.15 1.79
N ILE A 49 2.61 -8.94 0.86
CA ILE A 49 2.00 -9.14 -0.46
C ILE A 49 0.67 -9.89 -0.32
N THR A 50 0.68 -11.02 0.38
CA THR A 50 -0.51 -11.86 0.61
C THR A 50 -1.60 -11.08 1.33
N GLY A 51 -1.24 -10.34 2.37
CA GLY A 51 -2.14 -9.51 3.17
C GLY A 51 -2.72 -8.36 2.36
N LYS A 52 -1.90 -7.58 1.66
CA LYS A 52 -2.36 -6.50 0.77
C LYS A 52 -3.34 -7.01 -0.30
N TYR A 53 -3.05 -8.15 -0.91
CA TYR A 53 -3.88 -8.70 -1.98
C TYR A 53 -4.78 -9.86 -1.54
N SER A 54 -5.13 -9.94 -0.26
CA SER A 54 -5.98 -11.00 0.31
C SER A 54 -7.34 -11.14 -0.41
N GLN A 55 -7.94 -10.05 -0.89
CA GLN A 55 -9.17 -10.09 -1.70
C GLN A 55 -9.01 -10.71 -3.10
N ALA A 56 -7.78 -11.03 -3.49
CA ALA A 56 -7.42 -11.70 -4.73
C ALA A 56 -7.06 -13.17 -4.51
N ILE A 57 -7.18 -13.69 -3.28
CA ILE A 57 -6.96 -15.10 -2.94
C ILE A 57 -8.32 -15.70 -2.62
N ASP A 58 -8.77 -16.62 -3.47
CA ASP A 58 -10.01 -17.37 -3.28
C ASP A 58 -9.77 -18.59 -2.40
N VAL A 59 -10.69 -18.82 -1.46
CA VAL A 59 -10.69 -19.97 -0.55
C VAL A 59 -11.82 -20.91 -0.93
N PHE A 60 -11.51 -22.19 -1.04
CA PHE A 60 -12.46 -23.26 -1.40
C PHE A 60 -12.55 -24.28 -0.27
N ASP A 61 -13.78 -24.71 0.07
CA ASP A 61 -14.04 -25.81 1.01
C ASP A 61 -13.98 -27.12 0.21
N GLY A 62 -13.05 -28.00 0.59
CA GLY A 62 -12.91 -29.35 0.04
C GLY A 62 -11.50 -29.68 -0.48
N LEU A 63 -10.99 -30.84 -0.08
CA LEU A 63 -10.10 -31.64 -0.90
C LEU A 63 -10.99 -32.65 -1.63
N ASP A 64 -11.21 -32.45 -2.91
CA ASP A 64 -11.21 -33.62 -3.76
C ASP A 64 -10.18 -33.38 -4.86
N THR A 65 -9.31 -34.36 -5.02
CA THR A 65 -8.26 -34.42 -6.04
C THR A 65 -8.83 -34.33 -7.46
N ASP A 66 -10.16 -34.37 -7.61
CA ASP A 66 -10.90 -34.06 -8.82
C ASP A 66 -11.57 -32.68 -8.76
N SER A 67 -11.16 -31.82 -9.70
CA SER A 67 -11.36 -30.38 -9.74
C SER A 67 -12.81 -29.90 -9.97
N THR A 68 -13.82 -30.73 -9.76
CA THR A 68 -15.20 -30.47 -10.18
C THR A 68 -16.17 -30.09 -9.04
N SER A 69 -15.80 -30.30 -7.76
CA SER A 69 -16.72 -30.14 -6.62
C SER A 69 -16.31 -29.10 -5.56
N ALA A 70 -15.17 -28.42 -5.73
CA ALA A 70 -14.69 -27.45 -4.76
C ALA A 70 -15.60 -26.20 -4.72
N LYS A 71 -16.29 -25.99 -3.59
CA LYS A 71 -17.18 -24.84 -3.41
C LYS A 71 -16.37 -23.64 -2.95
N ARG A 72 -16.43 -22.53 -3.70
CA ARG A 72 -15.83 -21.26 -3.27
C ARG A 72 -16.55 -20.78 -2.00
N VAL A 73 -15.78 -20.58 -0.94
CA VAL A 73 -16.26 -20.07 0.36
C VAL A 73 -16.28 -18.55 0.33
N GLY A 74 -15.21 -17.93 -0.18
CA GLY A 74 -15.03 -16.49 -0.19
C GLY A 74 -13.60 -16.12 -0.55
N SER A 75 -13.19 -14.88 -0.29
CA SER A 75 -11.79 -14.46 -0.40
C SER A 75 -11.11 -14.35 0.96
N LEU A 76 -9.78 -14.44 1.00
CA LEU A 76 -9.01 -14.49 2.25
C LEU A 76 -9.32 -13.32 3.20
N ASN A 77 -9.62 -12.13 2.68
CA ASN A 77 -9.98 -10.97 3.51
C ASN A 77 -11.25 -11.18 4.36
N GLU A 78 -12.13 -12.10 3.95
CA GLU A 78 -13.40 -12.42 4.62
C GLU A 78 -13.26 -13.55 5.64
N MET A 79 -12.14 -14.29 5.65
CA MET A 79 -11.95 -15.52 6.46
C MET A 79 -11.60 -15.22 7.93
N ASN A 80 -12.52 -14.59 8.65
CA ASN A 80 -12.33 -14.06 10.01
C ASN A 80 -12.91 -14.95 11.13
N GLY A 81 -13.35 -16.17 10.81
CA GLY A 81 -14.00 -17.07 11.79
C GLY A 81 -15.47 -16.77 12.09
N GLU A 82 -16.03 -15.69 11.55
CA GLU A 82 -17.43 -15.30 11.77
C GLU A 82 -18.36 -15.91 10.70
N GLU A 83 -19.67 -15.96 10.98
CA GLU A 83 -20.70 -16.43 10.05
C GLU A 83 -20.45 -17.84 9.44
N GLY A 84 -19.70 -18.69 10.14
CA GLY A 84 -19.36 -20.04 9.67
C GLY A 84 -18.21 -20.09 8.65
N LEU A 85 -17.50 -18.98 8.45
CA LEU A 85 -16.25 -18.92 7.69
C LEU A 85 -15.08 -19.46 8.53
N PRO A 86 -14.05 -20.05 7.91
CA PRO A 86 -12.84 -20.42 8.63
C PRO A 86 -12.09 -19.17 9.10
N GLU A 87 -11.42 -19.27 10.24
CA GLU A 87 -10.42 -18.31 10.68
C GLU A 87 -9.10 -18.65 9.99
N LEU A 88 -8.67 -17.79 9.06
CA LEU A 88 -7.43 -17.94 8.31
C LEU A 88 -6.68 -16.61 8.32
N ASP A 89 -5.47 -16.61 8.88
CA ASP A 89 -4.61 -15.44 8.84
C ASP A 89 -3.56 -15.53 7.73
N VAL A 90 -2.88 -14.40 7.49
CA VAL A 90 -1.89 -14.29 6.42
C VAL A 90 -0.73 -15.27 6.64
N GLU A 91 -0.36 -15.52 7.89
CA GLU A 91 0.75 -16.42 8.23
C GLU A 91 0.43 -17.88 7.90
N ASP A 92 -0.81 -18.31 8.10
CA ASP A 92 -1.26 -19.67 7.78
C ASP A 92 -1.27 -19.91 6.27
N VAL A 93 -1.63 -18.88 5.51
CA VAL A 93 -1.75 -18.93 4.06
C VAL A 93 -0.41 -18.73 3.36
N THR A 94 0.51 -17.98 3.93
CA THR A 94 1.79 -17.61 3.28
C THR A 94 2.84 -18.72 3.45
N LYS A 95 3.51 -19.08 2.35
CA LYS A 95 4.63 -20.04 2.39
C LYS A 95 5.83 -19.46 3.14
N LYS A 96 6.29 -20.15 4.20
CA LYS A 96 7.47 -19.77 5.00
C LYS A 96 8.77 -19.67 4.21
N SER A 97 8.91 -20.43 3.11
CA SER A 97 10.10 -20.42 2.23
C SER A 97 10.01 -19.44 1.06
N GLY A 98 8.88 -18.74 0.90
CA GLY A 98 8.62 -17.84 -0.22
C GLY A 98 9.50 -16.60 -0.16
N ARG A 99 10.70 -16.65 -0.73
CA ARG A 99 11.55 -15.47 -0.87
C ARG A 99 11.20 -14.74 -2.16
N HIS A 100 10.58 -13.56 -2.04
CA HIS A 100 10.19 -12.75 -3.18
C HIS A 100 11.11 -11.54 -3.32
N LEU A 101 11.82 -11.41 -4.45
CA LEU A 101 12.46 -10.15 -4.78
C LEU A 101 11.35 -9.16 -5.16
N TYR A 102 11.02 -8.24 -4.27
CA TYR A 102 9.98 -7.25 -4.54
C TYR A 102 10.59 -5.98 -5.14
N GLY A 103 9.93 -5.47 -6.17
CA GLY A 103 10.30 -4.21 -6.79
C GLY A 103 9.10 -3.53 -7.43
N HIS A 104 9.16 -2.21 -7.50
CA HIS A 104 8.14 -1.40 -8.13
C HIS A 104 8.74 -0.27 -8.95
N ALA A 105 8.06 0.10 -10.03
CA ALA A 105 8.40 1.24 -10.86
C ALA A 105 7.26 2.25 -10.81
N PHE A 106 7.59 3.53 -10.93
CA PHE A 106 6.61 4.61 -10.91
C PHE A 106 6.99 5.75 -11.85
N VAL A 107 5.97 6.46 -12.33
CA VAL A 107 6.08 7.73 -13.04
C VAL A 107 5.18 8.73 -12.35
N VAL A 108 5.68 9.94 -12.14
CA VAL A 108 4.95 11.02 -11.46
C VAL A 108 5.14 12.32 -12.22
N PHE A 109 4.02 13.02 -12.41
CA PHE A 109 3.96 14.39 -12.90
C PHE A 109 3.48 15.28 -11.77
N SER A 110 4.04 16.47 -11.69
CA SER A 110 3.66 17.45 -10.68
C SER A 110 3.77 18.86 -11.23
N SER A 111 2.88 19.72 -10.77
CA SER A 111 2.93 21.16 -11.03
C SER A 111 2.60 21.90 -9.75
N ARG A 112 3.34 22.96 -9.48
CA ARG A 112 3.11 23.86 -8.36
C ARG A 112 3.18 25.29 -8.86
N SER A 113 2.27 26.13 -8.42
CA SER A 113 2.23 27.55 -8.77
C SER A 113 1.98 28.42 -7.55
N THR A 114 2.45 29.66 -7.60
CA THR A 114 2.08 30.69 -6.62
C THR A 114 0.57 30.85 -6.61
N ASN A 115 -0.01 30.89 -5.41
CA ASN A 115 -1.43 31.08 -5.23
C ASN A 115 -1.81 32.49 -5.71
N PRO A 116 -2.83 32.66 -6.59
CA PRO A 116 -3.29 33.98 -7.02
C PRO A 116 -3.71 34.90 -5.87
N SER A 117 -4.14 34.32 -4.74
CA SER A 117 -4.49 35.07 -3.52
C SER A 117 -3.28 35.55 -2.70
N GLY A 118 -2.05 35.26 -3.14
CA GLY A 118 -0.79 35.60 -2.43
C GLY A 118 -0.46 34.70 -1.24
N ARG A 119 -1.34 33.73 -0.90
CA ARG A 119 -1.19 32.82 0.24
C ARG A 119 -0.44 31.54 -0.14
N GLY A 120 0.87 31.64 -0.33
CA GLY A 120 1.73 30.48 -0.58
C GLY A 120 1.58 29.89 -1.99
N LYS A 121 1.58 28.57 -2.10
CA LYS A 121 1.53 27.84 -3.37
C LYS A 121 0.37 26.84 -3.40
N VAL A 122 -0.14 26.60 -4.60
CA VAL A 122 -1.07 25.52 -4.92
C VAL A 122 -0.39 24.56 -5.88
N GLY A 123 -0.62 23.27 -5.72
CA GLY A 123 -0.01 22.27 -6.57
C GLY A 123 -0.91 21.07 -6.79
N TRP A 124 -0.55 20.29 -7.79
CA TRP A 124 -1.13 18.98 -8.03
C TRP A 124 -0.03 18.01 -8.42
N SER A 125 -0.26 16.74 -8.14
CA SER A 125 0.56 15.65 -8.62
C SER A 125 -0.31 14.50 -9.08
N ALA A 126 0.12 13.80 -10.12
CA ALA A 126 -0.51 12.58 -10.57
C ALA A 126 0.56 11.56 -10.90
N GLY A 127 0.29 10.29 -10.65
CA GLY A 127 1.26 9.26 -10.86
C GLY A 127 0.66 7.88 -11.06
N VAL A 128 1.49 7.00 -11.56
CA VAL A 128 1.21 5.58 -11.70
C VAL A 128 2.37 4.79 -11.14
N LYS A 129 2.07 3.65 -10.51
CA LYS A 129 3.01 2.71 -9.94
C LYS A 129 2.57 1.31 -10.31
N VAL A 130 3.53 0.47 -10.68
CA VAL A 130 3.35 -0.96 -10.92
C VAL A 130 4.40 -1.73 -10.15
N SER A 131 4.11 -2.97 -9.78
CA SER A 131 5.07 -3.81 -9.05
C SER A 131 5.09 -5.24 -9.57
N ASN A 132 6.15 -5.97 -9.22
CA ASN A 132 6.27 -7.39 -9.52
C ASN A 132 5.65 -8.30 -8.44
N ALA A 133 4.76 -7.78 -7.59
CA ALA A 133 4.17 -8.55 -6.48
C ALA A 133 3.49 -9.85 -6.93
N PHE A 134 2.97 -9.89 -8.16
CA PHE A 134 2.31 -11.07 -8.72
C PHE A 134 3.22 -12.01 -9.52
N MET A 135 4.50 -11.69 -9.66
CA MET A 135 5.46 -12.59 -10.29
C MET A 135 5.59 -13.86 -9.44
N SER A 136 5.37 -15.04 -10.02
CA SER A 136 5.44 -16.32 -9.29
C SER A 136 4.56 -16.35 -8.02
N ARG A 137 3.41 -15.65 -8.03
CA ARG A 137 2.53 -15.51 -6.86
C ARG A 137 2.02 -16.82 -6.26
N ASP A 138 1.92 -17.88 -7.06
CA ASP A 138 1.51 -19.21 -6.59
C ASP A 138 2.56 -19.83 -5.65
N ASN A 139 3.80 -19.33 -5.70
CA ASN A 139 4.86 -19.68 -4.75
C ASN A 139 4.81 -18.87 -3.45
N LEU A 140 3.96 -17.84 -3.36
CA LEU A 140 3.78 -17.04 -2.14
C LEU A 140 2.79 -17.68 -1.17
N ILE A 141 1.79 -18.44 -1.69
CA ILE A 141 0.72 -19.02 -0.87
C ILE A 141 0.82 -20.55 -0.82
N ASN A 142 0.38 -21.13 0.29
CA ASN A 142 0.14 -22.57 0.43
C ASN A 142 -0.99 -22.98 -0.52
N SER A 143 -0.88 -24.17 -1.12
CA SER A 143 -1.95 -24.67 -2.01
C SER A 143 -3.17 -25.14 -1.21
N SER A 144 -2.95 -25.57 0.04
CA SER A 144 -4.01 -25.90 0.98
C SER A 144 -3.60 -25.57 2.42
N VAL A 145 -4.59 -25.27 3.26
CA VAL A 145 -4.44 -25.06 4.70
C VAL A 145 -5.49 -25.90 5.42
N ASN A 146 -5.08 -26.53 6.52
CA ASN A 146 -5.96 -27.36 7.34
C ASN A 146 -6.43 -26.53 8.53
N VAL A 147 -7.74 -26.37 8.70
CA VAL A 147 -8.34 -25.68 9.84
C VAL A 147 -9.33 -26.64 10.51
N GLY A 148 -9.01 -27.08 11.71
CA GLY A 148 -9.74 -28.16 12.38
C GLY A 148 -9.72 -29.45 11.56
N ASN A 149 -10.90 -29.99 11.25
CA ASN A 149 -11.06 -31.21 10.45
C ASN A 149 -11.34 -30.95 8.95
N LYS A 150 -11.20 -29.70 8.50
CA LYS A 150 -11.43 -29.30 7.11
C LYS A 150 -10.15 -28.82 6.44
N ASN A 151 -10.03 -29.16 5.16
CA ASN A 151 -8.92 -28.73 4.33
C ASN A 151 -9.45 -27.74 3.29
N TYR A 152 -8.84 -26.55 3.29
CA TYR A 152 -9.20 -25.46 2.42
C TYR A 152 -8.15 -25.32 1.32
N ARG A 153 -8.60 -25.24 0.07
CA ARG A 153 -7.72 -24.96 -1.08
C ARG A 153 -7.66 -23.46 -1.33
N LEU A 154 -6.47 -22.96 -1.66
CA LEU A 154 -6.21 -21.55 -1.87
C LEU A 154 -5.73 -21.33 -3.29
N GLU A 155 -6.35 -20.39 -4.01
CA GLU A 155 -5.94 -20.03 -5.37
C GLU A 155 -6.01 -18.53 -5.59
N TRP A 156 -5.06 -17.99 -6.36
CA TRP A 156 -5.17 -16.61 -6.82
C TRP A 156 -6.30 -16.48 -7.83
N ASN A 157 -7.18 -15.51 -7.60
CA ASN A 157 -8.28 -15.18 -8.47
C ASN A 157 -7.78 -14.83 -9.89
N LYS A 158 -8.43 -15.40 -10.91
CA LYS A 158 -8.03 -15.30 -12.33
C LYS A 158 -8.61 -14.08 -13.04
N ASN A 159 -9.37 -13.24 -12.35
CA ASN A 159 -9.91 -12.00 -12.92
C ASN A 159 -8.79 -11.08 -13.44
N ALA A 160 -9.01 -10.49 -14.61
CA ALA A 160 -8.08 -9.56 -15.25
C ALA A 160 -7.62 -8.41 -14.33
N LYS A 161 -8.47 -7.97 -13.39
CA LYS A 161 -8.11 -6.93 -12.40
C LYS A 161 -6.91 -7.28 -11.52
N TYR A 162 -6.62 -8.57 -11.32
CA TYR A 162 -5.52 -9.06 -10.51
C TYR A 162 -4.37 -9.64 -11.36
N LYS A 163 -4.24 -9.22 -12.63
CA LYS A 163 -3.13 -9.67 -13.48
C LYS A 163 -1.82 -8.95 -13.14
N ILE A 164 -1.89 -7.66 -12.83
CA ILE A 164 -0.74 -6.81 -12.51
C ILE A 164 -1.11 -5.96 -11.29
N PRO A 165 -0.27 -5.87 -10.26
CA PRO A 165 -0.50 -4.96 -9.15
C PRO A 165 -0.16 -3.52 -9.54
N TYR A 166 -1.10 -2.60 -9.36
CA TYR A 166 -0.97 -1.20 -9.77
C TYR A 166 -1.57 -0.23 -8.77
N ARG A 167 -1.08 1.01 -8.78
CA ARG A 167 -1.72 2.18 -8.19
C ARG A 167 -1.64 3.35 -9.15
N ILE A 168 -2.76 4.00 -9.42
CA ILE A 168 -2.84 5.30 -10.08
C ILE A 168 -3.33 6.29 -9.03
N TRP A 169 -2.76 7.49 -8.96
CA TRP A 169 -3.21 8.50 -8.01
C TRP A 169 -3.16 9.89 -8.61
N ALA A 170 -3.99 10.77 -8.09
CA ALA A 170 -3.98 12.19 -8.33
C ALA A 170 -4.23 12.91 -7.01
N GLY A 171 -3.43 13.92 -6.70
CA GLY A 171 -3.57 14.70 -5.49
C GLY A 171 -3.34 16.18 -5.73
N ILE A 172 -3.94 16.96 -4.85
CA ILE A 172 -3.82 18.42 -4.78
C ILE A 172 -3.18 18.80 -3.45
N GLU A 173 -2.39 19.86 -3.49
CA GLU A 173 -1.82 20.50 -2.31
C GLU A 173 -2.15 21.99 -2.34
N TYR A 174 -2.52 22.52 -1.18
CA TYR A 174 -2.88 23.91 -1.02
C TYR A 174 -2.27 24.46 0.27
N ASP A 175 -1.38 25.44 0.15
CA ASP A 175 -0.83 26.12 1.32
C ASP A 175 -1.92 27.05 1.89
N LEU A 176 -2.53 26.67 3.02
CA LEU A 176 -3.53 27.48 3.73
C LEU A 176 -2.86 28.67 4.44
N ARG A 177 -1.67 28.43 5.01
CA ARG A 177 -0.78 29.41 5.65
C ARG A 177 0.67 29.02 5.39
N LYS A 178 1.63 29.84 5.84
CA LYS A 178 3.07 29.53 5.73
C LYS A 178 3.46 28.22 6.43
N ASP A 179 2.74 27.89 7.50
CA ASP A 179 2.96 26.75 8.38
C ASP A 179 1.88 25.67 8.27
N LEU A 180 0.87 25.86 7.41
CA LEU A 180 -0.27 24.95 7.32
C LEU A 180 -0.59 24.63 5.86
N LYS A 181 -0.56 23.35 5.52
CA LYS A 181 -0.88 22.83 4.19
C LYS A 181 -2.07 21.89 4.27
N PHE A 182 -2.98 22.03 3.32
CA PHE A 182 -4.01 21.05 3.00
C PHE A 182 -3.53 20.14 1.88
N LEU A 183 -3.80 18.84 2.00
CA LEU A 183 -3.53 17.84 0.97
C LEU A 183 -4.79 17.02 0.75
N ALA A 184 -5.08 16.70 -0.51
CA ALA A 184 -6.08 15.69 -0.85
C ALA A 184 -5.55 14.80 -1.96
N ILE A 185 -5.87 13.52 -1.94
CA ILE A 185 -5.42 12.54 -2.91
C ILE A 185 -6.53 11.52 -3.15
N ALA A 186 -6.77 11.21 -4.41
CA ALA A 186 -7.59 10.08 -4.83
C ALA A 186 -6.69 9.07 -5.54
N TRP A 187 -7.03 7.79 -5.42
CA TRP A 187 -6.30 6.73 -6.08
C TRP A 187 -7.19 5.60 -6.56
N ILE A 188 -6.66 4.85 -7.52
CA ILE A 188 -7.15 3.57 -7.99
C ILE A 188 -6.06 2.54 -7.68
N ASP A 189 -6.35 1.55 -6.84
CA ASP A 189 -5.39 0.51 -6.43
C ASP A 189 -6.10 -0.83 -6.27
N ASN A 190 -5.66 -1.84 -7.02
CA ASN A 190 -6.28 -3.16 -7.02
C ASN A 190 -5.93 -4.02 -5.79
N GLY A 191 -5.06 -3.54 -4.91
CA GLY A 191 -4.75 -4.11 -3.61
C GLY A 191 -5.36 -3.34 -2.44
N TYR A 192 -6.07 -2.24 -2.67
CA TYR A 192 -6.53 -1.40 -1.56
C TYR A 192 -7.80 -1.94 -0.89
N LYS A 193 -7.86 -1.79 0.44
CA LYS A 193 -8.98 -2.15 1.30
C LYS A 193 -9.23 -1.03 2.31
N THR A 194 -10.50 -0.76 2.58
CA THR A 194 -10.92 0.12 3.66
C THR A 194 -11.06 -0.67 4.96
N MET A 195 -10.68 -0.04 6.08
CA MET A 195 -10.72 -0.66 7.40
C MET A 195 -11.25 0.36 8.41
N SER A 196 -11.81 -0.14 9.53
CA SER A 196 -12.17 0.73 10.65
C SER A 196 -10.90 1.28 11.32
N VAL A 197 -11.01 2.47 11.92
CA VAL A 197 -9.91 3.14 12.64
C VAL A 197 -9.22 2.22 13.64
N ARG A 198 -10.00 1.43 14.40
CA ARG A 198 -9.47 0.48 15.38
C ARG A 198 -8.61 -0.60 14.72
N ASN A 199 -9.06 -1.16 13.60
CA ASN A 199 -8.33 -2.21 12.91
C ASN A 199 -7.09 -1.63 12.19
N THR A 200 -7.19 -0.43 11.62
CA THR A 200 -6.03 0.29 11.06
C THR A 200 -4.97 0.58 12.11
N ALA A 201 -5.36 1.02 13.30
CA ALA A 201 -4.41 1.26 14.39
C ALA A 201 -3.74 -0.06 14.84
N ARG A 202 -4.49 -1.16 14.89
CA ARG A 202 -3.95 -2.46 15.27
C ARG A 202 -2.87 -2.94 14.30
N ASP A 203 -3.15 -2.84 13.00
CA ASP A 203 -2.24 -3.16 11.89
C ASP A 203 -1.01 -2.25 11.91
N TYR A 204 -1.23 -0.93 12.01
CA TYR A 204 -0.14 0.05 12.01
C TYR A 204 0.85 -0.12 13.17
N PHE A 205 0.38 -0.53 14.35
CA PHE A 205 1.23 -0.78 15.50
C PHE A 205 1.69 -2.25 15.64
N GLY A 206 1.33 -3.13 14.69
CA GLY A 206 1.70 -4.55 14.70
C GLY A 206 1.12 -5.33 15.89
N SER A 207 -0.06 -4.93 16.36
CA SER A 207 -0.78 -5.60 17.46
C SER A 207 -1.77 -6.68 16.97
N ASP A 208 -1.70 -7.00 15.68
CA ASP A 208 -2.35 -8.10 14.97
C ASP A 208 -1.32 -8.99 14.24
N ASP A 209 -0.09 -9.02 14.76
CA ASP A 209 1.05 -9.79 14.23
C ASP A 209 1.52 -9.38 12.82
N THR A 210 1.05 -8.23 12.30
CA THR A 210 1.60 -7.63 11.09
C THR A 210 2.87 -6.81 11.37
N ALA A 211 3.55 -6.39 10.30
CA ALA A 211 4.72 -5.55 10.39
C ALA A 211 4.38 -4.19 11.02
N ILE A 212 5.05 -3.83 12.12
CA ILE A 212 4.95 -2.50 12.75
C ILE A 212 5.26 -1.41 11.69
N PHE A 213 4.47 -0.34 11.69
CA PHE A 213 4.49 0.75 10.72
C PHE A 213 4.15 0.34 9.28
N SER A 214 3.39 -0.74 9.11
CA SER A 214 2.81 -1.15 7.83
C SER A 214 1.28 -1.22 7.90
N ILE A 215 0.64 -1.22 6.73
CA ILE A 215 -0.80 -1.47 6.61
C ILE A 215 -0.95 -2.68 5.68
N ASP A 216 -0.77 -3.86 6.25
CA ASP A 216 -0.70 -5.12 5.52
C ASP A 216 -1.77 -6.13 5.98
N SER A 217 -2.73 -5.70 6.81
CA SER A 217 -3.78 -6.57 7.32
C SER A 217 -4.50 -7.32 6.19
N PRO A 218 -4.79 -8.63 6.36
CA PRO A 218 -5.62 -9.35 5.40
C PRO A 218 -7.03 -8.77 5.35
N ARG A 219 -7.49 -8.11 6.42
CA ARG A 219 -8.89 -7.74 6.62
C ARG A 219 -9.24 -6.42 5.92
N GLY A 220 -10.54 -6.17 5.81
CA GLY A 220 -11.10 -4.94 5.25
C GLY A 220 -11.92 -5.16 3.98
N ASN A 221 -12.63 -4.11 3.59
CA ASN A 221 -13.52 -4.12 2.44
C ASN A 221 -12.75 -3.65 1.21
N PRO A 222 -12.63 -4.48 0.15
CA PRO A 222 -11.94 -4.10 -1.07
C PRO A 222 -12.56 -2.86 -1.69
N SER A 223 -11.76 -1.83 -1.92
CA SER A 223 -12.20 -0.64 -2.65
C SER A 223 -11.20 -0.34 -3.74
N LEU A 224 -11.65 -0.39 -4.99
CA LEU A 224 -10.76 -0.11 -6.12
C LEU A 224 -10.40 1.36 -6.19
N ILE A 225 -11.34 2.24 -5.85
CA ILE A 225 -11.19 3.69 -5.87
C ILE A 225 -11.37 4.21 -4.46
N ASP A 226 -10.47 5.06 -4.00
CA ASP A 226 -10.65 5.74 -2.73
C ASP A 226 -10.00 7.14 -2.74
N PHE A 227 -10.31 7.93 -1.73
CA PHE A 227 -9.73 9.25 -1.51
C PHE A 227 -9.37 9.46 -0.05
N ASP A 228 -8.38 10.32 0.19
CA ASP A 228 -7.98 10.78 1.51
C ASP A 228 -7.64 12.26 1.43
N PHE A 229 -7.78 12.94 2.55
CA PHE A 229 -7.33 14.30 2.71
C PHE A 229 -6.66 14.44 4.06
N GLY A 230 -5.88 15.49 4.20
CA GLY A 230 -5.08 15.69 5.38
C GLY A 230 -4.62 17.12 5.51
N MET A 231 -4.11 17.40 6.70
CA MET A 231 -3.51 18.68 7.00
C MET A 231 -2.11 18.42 7.56
N GLN A 232 -1.14 19.19 7.06
CA GLN A 232 0.23 19.18 7.56
C GLN A 232 0.54 20.53 8.19
N TYR A 233 0.94 20.51 9.45
CA TYR A 233 1.38 21.66 10.22
C TYR A 233 2.90 21.63 10.41
N ALA A 234 3.59 22.69 10.04
CA ALA A 234 5.01 22.87 10.30
C ALA A 234 5.18 23.55 11.66
N VAL A 235 5.60 22.77 12.66
CA VAL A 235 5.84 23.26 14.04
C VAL A 235 7.15 24.05 14.09
N SER A 236 8.13 23.66 13.28
CA SER A 236 9.39 24.38 13.07
C SER A 236 9.82 24.26 11.60
N GLU A 237 10.98 24.82 11.26
CA GLU A 237 11.58 24.64 9.94
C GLU A 237 11.92 23.16 9.63
N THR A 238 12.18 22.36 10.68
CA THR A 238 12.65 20.97 10.58
C THR A 238 11.61 19.93 10.98
N PHE A 239 10.55 20.32 11.68
CA PHE A 239 9.56 19.41 12.24
C PHE A 239 8.15 19.70 11.74
N ARG A 240 7.48 18.66 11.22
CA ARG A 240 6.12 18.73 10.71
C ARG A 240 5.26 17.61 11.26
N LEU A 241 4.00 17.93 11.54
CA LEU A 241 2.96 17.01 11.98
C LEU A 241 1.89 16.91 10.90
N GLY A 242 1.52 15.69 10.52
CA GLY A 242 0.45 15.41 9.57
C GLY A 242 -0.70 14.63 10.22
N ILE A 243 -1.93 14.96 9.84
CA ILE A 243 -3.10 14.11 10.09
C ILE A 243 -3.78 13.77 8.75
N HIS A 244 -4.26 12.53 8.64
CA HIS A 244 -4.95 11.96 7.49
C HIS A 244 -6.23 11.26 7.97
N PHE A 245 -7.30 11.25 7.17
CA PHE A 245 -8.65 10.93 7.66
C PHE A 245 -9.19 9.56 7.23
N GLN A 246 -8.74 8.97 6.12
CA GLN A 246 -9.29 7.69 5.63
C GLN A 246 -8.73 6.46 6.37
N GLN A 247 -7.43 6.51 6.70
CA GLN A 247 -6.73 5.56 7.55
C GLN A 247 -5.90 6.41 8.51
N PRO A 248 -6.43 6.79 9.69
CA PRO A 248 -5.72 7.75 10.54
C PRO A 248 -4.44 7.12 11.07
N TYR A 249 -3.33 7.49 10.46
CA TYR A 249 -1.98 7.28 10.98
C TYR A 249 -1.34 8.64 11.27
N LEU A 250 -0.51 8.69 12.31
CA LEU A 250 0.32 9.84 12.61
C LEU A 250 1.59 9.73 11.77
N ASP A 251 1.83 10.73 10.91
CA ASP A 251 3.07 10.82 10.16
C ASP A 251 4.00 11.85 10.81
N PHE A 252 5.22 11.41 11.13
CA PHE A 252 6.29 12.25 11.63
C PHE A 252 7.33 12.40 10.53
N TYR A 253 7.40 13.59 9.94
CA TYR A 253 8.41 13.91 8.94
C TYR A 253 9.55 14.72 9.60
N TRP A 254 10.76 14.16 9.54
CA TRP A 254 11.98 14.81 9.98
C TRP A 254 12.93 14.94 8.79
N GLU A 255 13.29 16.17 8.44
CA GLU A 255 14.29 16.44 7.41
C GLU A 255 15.64 16.66 8.09
N PHE A 256 16.62 15.81 7.81
CA PHE A 256 18.01 16.09 8.17
C PHE A 256 18.56 17.06 7.13
N PHE A 257 19.20 18.14 7.56
CA PHE A 257 19.83 19.11 6.67
C PHE A 257 20.73 18.37 5.65
N GLU A 258 20.42 18.50 4.36
CA GLU A 258 21.38 18.23 3.30
C GLU A 258 22.39 19.40 3.32
N PHE A 259 23.61 19.13 3.80
CA PHE A 259 24.75 20.03 3.70
C PHE A 259 25.36 19.95 2.29
#